data_AF-A0A1V5A7U2-F1
#
_entry.id   AF-A0A1V5A7U2-F1
#
_cell.length_a   1.000
_cell.length_b   1.000
_cell.length_c   1.000
_cell.angle_alpha   90.00
_cell.angle_beta   90.00
_cell.angle_gamma   90.00
#
_symmetry.space_group_name_H-M   'P 1'
#
loop_
_entity.id
_entity.type
_entity.pdbx_description
1 polymer ?
#
loop_
_entity_poly.entity_id
_entity_poly.type
_entity_poly.pdbx_seq_one_letter_code
_entity_poly.pdbx_strand_id
1 'polypeptide(L)' 'MTDTPPILGIYQHVHRDEGPRYTDSIEIGTAGKGGALKVFGNLDDPDGFERRIREAFRLREIAQDLHARQQQGATA' A
#
# COMPACT_ATOMS: atom_id res chain seq x y z
N MET A 1 8.84 -11.15 -48.28
CA MET A 1 7.84 -10.70 -47.31
C MET A 1 8.11 -11.45 -46.01
N THR A 2 8.90 -10.88 -45.12
CA THR A 2 9.18 -11.42 -43.79
C THR A 2 8.27 -10.70 -42.80
N ASP A 3 7.06 -11.20 -42.62
CA ASP A 3 6.20 -10.79 -41.52
C ASP A 3 6.76 -11.38 -40.24
N THR A 4 7.48 -10.56 -39.48
CA THR A 4 7.84 -10.86 -38.10
C THR A 4 6.60 -10.55 -37.25
N PRO A 5 6.00 -11.53 -36.56
CA PRO A 5 4.85 -11.28 -35.72
C PRO A 5 5.25 -10.33 -34.57
N PRO A 6 4.36 -9.40 -34.15
CA PRO A 6 4.65 -8.51 -33.04
C PRO A 6 4.91 -9.34 -31.78
N ILE A 7 6.04 -9.06 -31.11
CA ILE A 7 6.34 -9.67 -29.82
C ILE A 7 5.26 -9.19 -28.84
N LEU A 8 4.47 -10.15 -28.34
CA LEU A 8 3.43 -9.93 -27.34
C LEU A 8 4.02 -9.08 -26.21
N GLY A 9 3.47 -7.87 -26.07
CA GLY A 9 4.11 -6.74 -25.41
C GLY A 9 4.73 -7.07 -24.05
N ILE A 10 5.96 -6.60 -23.85
CA ILE A 10 6.63 -6.63 -22.55
C ILE A 10 5.76 -5.81 -21.60
N TYR A 11 5.13 -6.47 -20.63
CA TYR A 11 4.42 -5.79 -19.56
C TYR A 11 5.45 -5.16 -18.62
N GLN A 12 5.77 -3.90 -18.85
CA GLN A 12 6.66 -3.15 -17.98
C GLN A 12 5.84 -2.53 -16.84
N HIS A 13 5.99 -3.08 -15.64
CA HIS A 13 5.53 -2.41 -14.42
C HIS A 13 6.39 -1.16 -14.19
N VAL A 14 5.86 0.02 -14.52
CA VAL A 14 6.50 1.30 -14.22
C VAL A 14 5.93 1.81 -12.90
N HIS A 15 6.74 1.84 -11.84
CA HIS A 15 6.39 2.60 -10.64
C HIS A 15 6.58 4.08 -10.93
N ARG A 16 5.47 4.75 -11.26
CA ARG A 16 5.42 6.20 -11.39
C ARG A 16 5.09 6.77 -10.01
N ASP A 17 6.11 7.20 -9.29
CA ASP A 17 5.90 7.87 -7.99
C ASP A 17 5.47 9.31 -8.27
N GLU A 18 4.18 9.61 -8.10
CA GLU A 18 3.69 10.99 -8.08
C GLU A 18 3.77 11.55 -6.65
N GLY A 19 4.51 12.64 -6.46
CA GLY A 19 4.66 13.33 -5.17
C GLY A 19 6.03 13.18 -4.51
N PRO A 20 6.17 13.61 -3.24
CA PRO A 20 7.43 13.54 -2.52
C PRO A 20 7.89 12.09 -2.35
N ARG A 21 9.15 11.81 -2.72
CA ARG A 21 9.80 10.54 -2.41
C ARG A 21 10.23 10.53 -0.96
N TYR A 22 9.39 9.96 -0.12
CA TYR A 22 9.72 9.65 1.27
C TYR A 22 10.64 8.42 1.29
N THR A 23 11.89 8.60 1.68
CA THR A 23 12.85 7.49 1.86
C THR A 23 12.74 6.86 3.24
N ASP A 24 12.25 7.62 4.22
CA ASP A 24 12.08 7.13 5.58
C ASP A 24 10.79 6.35 5.73
N SER A 25 10.83 5.33 6.57
CA SER A 25 9.64 4.55 6.89
C SER A 25 9.66 4.02 8.32
N ILE A 26 8.48 3.86 8.89
CA ILE A 26 8.26 3.17 10.16
C ILE A 26 7.37 1.96 9.87
N GLU A 27 7.75 0.80 10.38
CA GLU A 27 6.98 -0.43 10.31
C GLU A 27 6.47 -0.80 11.70
N ILE A 28 5.16 -1.07 11.80
CA ILE A 28 4.48 -1.31 13.07
C ILE A 28 3.72 -2.64 13.00
N GLY A 29 4.01 -3.53 13.95
CA GLY A 29 3.39 -4.84 14.08
C GLY A 29 4.33 -5.99 13.73
N THR A 30 3.77 -7.18 13.53
CA THR A 30 4.53 -8.38 13.17
C THR A 30 3.85 -9.06 12.00
N ALA A 31 4.61 -9.27 10.91
CA ALA A 31 4.15 -10.06 9.79
C ALA A 31 3.64 -11.43 10.28
N GLY A 32 2.42 -11.82 9.89
CA GLY A 32 1.81 -13.10 10.25
C GLY A 32 0.93 -13.14 11.52
N LYS A 33 0.89 -12.07 12.34
CA LYS A 33 0.03 -12.01 13.55
C LYS A 33 -1.14 -11.02 13.44
N GLY A 34 -1.66 -10.80 12.23
CA GLY A 34 -2.69 -9.79 11.95
C GLY A 34 -2.21 -8.59 11.13
N GLY A 35 -1.01 -8.69 10.55
CA GLY A 35 -0.48 -7.75 9.56
C GLY A 35 0.48 -6.70 10.13
N ALA A 36 1.42 -6.27 9.29
CA ALA A 36 2.33 -5.15 9.54
C ALA A 36 1.85 -3.91 8.79
N LEU A 37 1.96 -2.74 9.41
CA LEU A 37 1.66 -1.45 8.79
C LEU A 37 2.98 -0.72 8.52
N LYS A 38 3.29 -0.50 7.24
CA LYS A 38 4.47 0.26 6.82
C LYS A 38 4.05 1.64 6.33
N VAL A 39 4.56 2.68 6.99
CA VAL A 39 4.22 4.09 6.70
C VAL A 39 5.48 4.81 6.25
N PHE A 40 5.44 5.42 5.07
CA PHE A 40 6.52 6.25 4.54
C PHE A 40 6.29 7.73 4.88
N GLY A 41 7.36 8.44 5.25
CA GLY A 41 7.30 9.85 5.63
C GLY A 41 8.68 10.53 5.62
N ASN A 42 8.76 11.69 6.27
CA ASN A 42 9.99 12.48 6.39
C ASN A 42 10.32 12.69 7.87
N LEU A 43 11.47 12.20 8.33
CA LEU A 43 11.87 12.37 9.73
C LEU A 43 12.22 13.83 10.09
N ASP A 44 12.54 14.67 9.10
CA ASP A 44 12.79 16.10 9.30
C ASP A 44 11.49 16.91 9.47
N ASP A 45 10.32 16.31 9.23
CA ASP A 45 8.98 16.88 9.46
C ASP A 45 8.14 15.92 10.34
N PRO A 46 8.41 15.89 11.66
CA PRO A 46 7.75 14.95 12.57
C PRO A 46 6.24 15.17 12.64
N ASP A 47 5.75 16.41 12.55
CA ASP A 47 4.32 16.72 12.59
C ASP A 47 3.60 16.18 11.34
N GLY A 48 4.21 16.36 10.15
CA GLY A 48 3.70 15.79 8.91
C GLY A 48 3.73 14.26 8.91
N PHE A 49 4.80 13.66 9.44
CA PHE A 49 4.90 12.21 9.55
C PHE A 49 3.89 11.65 10.57
N GLU A 50 3.69 12.31 11.71
CA GLU A 50 2.68 11.91 12.70
C GLU A 50 1.27 11.86 12.11
N ARG A 51 0.88 12.88 11.33
CA ARG A 51 -0.42 12.91 10.64
C ARG A 51 -0.60 11.71 9.71
N ARG A 52 0.46 11.33 8.97
CA ARG A 52 0.45 10.14 8.09
C ARG A 52 0.28 8.86 8.88
N ILE A 53 0.94 8.73 10.03
CA ILE A 53 0.82 7.57 10.90
C ILE A 53 -0.62 7.43 11.41
N ARG A 54 -1.22 8.53 11.91
CA ARG A 54 -2.62 8.55 12.38
C ARG A 54 -3.59 8.11 11.29
N GLU A 55 -3.46 8.65 10.08
CA GLU A 55 -4.31 8.25 8.95
C GLU A 55 -4.09 6.79 8.54
N ALA A 56 -2.85 6.29 8.57
CA ALA A 56 -2.57 4.91 8.25
C ALA A 56 -3.27 3.93 9.20
N PHE A 57 -3.34 4.24 10.51
CA PHE A 57 -4.12 3.47 11.47
C PHE A 57 -5.62 3.52 11.19
N ARG A 58 -6.17 4.72 10.93
CA ARG A 58 -7.60 4.90 10.59
C ARG A 58 -7.98 4.07 9.35
N LEU A 59 -7.14 4.08 8.31
CA LEU A 59 -7.37 3.30 7.09
C LEU A 59 -7.26 1.80 7.34
N ARG A 60 -6.36 1.36 8.22
CA ARG A 60 -6.27 -0.06 8.62
C ARG A 60 -7.55 -0.54 9.29
N GLU A 61 -8.10 0.23 10.23
CA GLU A 61 -9.37 -0.09 10.89
C GLU A 61 -10.52 -0.20 9.88
N ILE A 62 -10.63 0.77 8.97
CA ILE A 62 -11.63 0.73 7.89
C ILE A 62 -11.47 -0.52 7.02
N ALA A 63 -10.24 -0.87 6.64
CA ALA A 63 -9.99 -2.06 5.83
C ALA A 63 -10.38 -3.35 6.55
N GLN A 64 -10.11 -3.43 7.86
CA GLN A 64 -10.51 -4.57 8.70
C GLN A 64 -12.04 -4.69 8.81
N ASP A 65 -12.73 -3.57 9.05
CA ASP A 65 -14.20 -3.53 9.09
C ASP A 65 -14.83 -3.96 7.77
N LEU A 66 -14.30 -3.45 6.65
CA LEU A 66 -14.77 -3.83 5.30
C LEU A 66 -14.56 -5.32 5.05
N HIS A 67 -13.40 -5.86 5.42
CA HIS A 67 -13.11 -7.28 5.28
C HIS A 67 -14.06 -8.13 6.11
N ALA A 68 -14.31 -7.77 7.38
CA ALA A 68 -15.21 -8.49 8.26
C ALA A 68 -16.65 -8.55 7.70
N ARG A 69 -17.15 -7.43 7.15
CA ARG A 69 -18.49 -7.37 6.52
C ARG A 69 -18.58 -8.23 5.26
N GLN A 70 -17.53 -8.27 4.43
CA GLN A 70 -17.50 -9.14 3.25
C GLN A 70 -17.59 -10.62 3.62
N GLN A 71 -16.92 -11.05 4.69
CA GLN A 71 -16.99 -12.44 5.15
C GLN A 71 -18.39 -12.81 5.65
N GLN A 72 -19.09 -11.89 6.32
CA GLN A 72 -20.46 -12.12 6.81
C GLN A 72 -21.48 -12.29 5.65
N GLY A 73 -21.30 -11.57 4.54
CA GLY A 73 -22.14 -11.71 3.35
C GLY A 73 -21.84 -12.97 2.52
N ALA A 74 -20.65 -13.56 2.66
CA ALA A 74 -20.27 -14.80 1.97
C ALA A 74 -20.77 -16.07 2.70
N THR A 75 -21.17 -15.95 3.97
CA THR A 75 -21.65 -17.06 4.81
C THR A 75 -23.18 -17.15 4.91
N ALA A 76 -23.92 -16.31 4.18
CA ALA A 76 -25.38 -16.25 4.17
C ALA A 76 -25.98 -17.02 2.98
#